data_AF-X0PKQ4-F1
#
_entry.id   AF-X0PKQ4-F1
#
_cell.length_a   1.000
_cell.length_b   1.000
_cell.length_c   1.000
_cell.angle_alpha   90.00
_cell.angle_beta   90.00
_cell.angle_gamma   90.00
#
_symmetry.space_group_name_H-M   'P 1'
#
loop_
_entity.id
_entity.type
_entity.pdbx_description
1 polymer ?
#
loop_
_entity_poly.entity_id
_entity_poly.type
_entity_poly.pdbx_seq_one_letter_code
_entity_poly.pdbx_strand_id
1 'polypeptide(L)'
;MREKQKEIIESLKVQPTIDPKTEIRKSVDFLKAYLKKYDFFKSLVLGISGGQDSTLAGKLSQMAISELREETGDKDYQFIAVRLPYGVQADESDALAAIDYIKADRTFRVDIQPAVDAAVEAVEANQVTVSDFNKGNIKARQRMIAQYAIAGSTNGVVVGTDHAAEAVTGFTPNLVTAQPISRRFGGWISDRVSSSWKY
;
A
#
# COMPACT_ATOMS: atom_id res chain seq x y z
N MET A 1 21.17 3.90 -24.65
CA MET A 1 19.84 4.10 -24.04
C MET A 1 19.13 5.21 -24.80
N ARG A 2 17.86 5.02 -25.19
CA ARG A 2 17.09 6.01 -25.96
C ARG A 2 16.78 7.24 -25.10
N GLU A 3 16.64 8.43 -25.68
CA GLU A 3 16.40 9.68 -24.91
C GLU A 3 15.14 9.62 -24.05
N LYS A 4 13.99 9.21 -24.62
CA LYS A 4 12.75 8.99 -23.85
C LYS A 4 12.91 7.99 -22.70
N GLN A 5 13.77 6.99 -22.87
CA GLN A 5 14.02 6.00 -21.82
C GLN A 5 14.82 6.60 -20.66
N LYS A 6 15.79 7.49 -20.94
CA LYS A 6 16.53 8.22 -19.91
C LYS A 6 15.61 9.15 -19.11
N GLU A 7 14.77 9.91 -19.82
CA GLU A 7 13.78 10.82 -19.22
C GLU A 7 12.82 10.07 -18.27
N ILE A 8 12.33 8.90 -18.67
CA ILE A 8 11.48 8.05 -17.82
C ILE A 8 12.26 7.54 -16.59
N ILE A 9 13.50 7.10 -16.76
CA ILE A 9 14.32 6.59 -15.64
C ILE A 9 14.62 7.71 -14.63
N GLU A 10 14.95 8.91 -15.11
CA GLU A 10 15.21 10.08 -14.28
C GLU A 10 13.96 10.54 -13.53
N SER A 11 12.80 10.60 -14.21
CA SER A 11 11.53 10.99 -13.58
C SER A 11 11.07 10.00 -12.53
N LEU A 12 11.24 8.69 -12.76
CA LEU A 12 10.90 7.62 -11.83
C LEU A 12 12.00 7.33 -10.79
N LYS A 13 13.17 7.99 -10.91
CA LYS A 13 14.34 7.87 -10.02
C LYS A 13 14.86 6.43 -9.86
N VAL A 14 14.72 5.62 -10.92
CA VAL A 14 15.16 4.23 -10.93
C VAL A 14 16.68 4.14 -11.07
N GLN A 15 17.32 3.47 -10.12
CA GLN A 15 18.76 3.20 -10.19
C GLN A 15 19.04 1.96 -11.05
N PRO A 16 20.21 1.81 -11.70
CA PRO A 16 20.55 0.60 -12.45
C PRO A 16 20.86 -0.59 -11.53
N THR A 17 21.33 -0.34 -10.31
CA THR A 17 21.60 -1.33 -9.26
C THR A 17 21.18 -0.77 -7.90
N ILE A 18 20.86 -1.66 -6.95
CA ILE A 18 20.53 -1.28 -5.57
C ILE A 18 21.27 -2.20 -4.60
N ASP A 19 21.51 -1.70 -3.38
CA ASP A 19 21.81 -2.53 -2.23
C ASP A 19 20.52 -2.73 -1.41
N PRO A 20 19.97 -3.95 -1.31
CA PRO A 20 18.68 -4.18 -0.65
C PRO A 20 18.63 -3.69 0.80
N LYS A 21 19.72 -3.89 1.57
CA LYS A 21 19.79 -3.45 2.98
C LYS A 21 19.70 -1.94 3.11
N THR A 22 20.44 -1.22 2.27
CA THR A 22 20.41 0.23 2.22
C THR A 22 19.02 0.76 1.84
N GLU A 23 18.37 0.15 0.84
CA GLU A 23 17.05 0.61 0.40
C GLU A 23 15.94 0.29 1.42
N ILE A 24 16.04 -0.83 2.13
CA ILE A 24 15.19 -1.13 3.29
C ILE A 24 15.35 -0.03 4.35
N ARG A 25 16.60 0.33 4.72
CA ARG A 25 16.84 1.40 5.71
C ARG A 25 16.28 2.74 5.27
N LYS A 26 16.53 3.17 4.03
CA LYS A 26 15.98 4.42 3.48
C LYS A 26 14.46 4.47 3.60
N SER A 27 13.79 3.35 3.30
CA SER A 27 12.33 3.26 3.35
C SER A 27 11.80 3.34 4.79
N VAL A 28 12.40 2.58 5.70
CA VAL A 28 12.04 2.59 7.13
C VAL A 28 12.29 3.96 7.76
N ASP A 29 13.46 4.54 7.54
CA ASP A 29 13.83 5.85 8.08
C ASP A 29 12.94 6.97 7.53
N PHE A 30 12.53 6.87 6.26
CA PHE A 30 11.58 7.80 5.67
C PHE A 30 10.20 7.72 6.33
N LEU A 31 9.66 6.52 6.56
CA LEU A 31 8.39 6.33 7.27
C LEU A 31 8.46 6.90 8.69
N LYS A 32 9.53 6.59 9.43
CA LYS A 32 9.76 7.15 10.78
C LYS A 32 9.87 8.66 10.76
N ALA A 33 10.63 9.23 9.82
CA ALA A 33 10.79 10.68 9.70
C ALA A 33 9.46 11.39 9.40
N TYR A 34 8.59 10.76 8.60
CA TYR A 34 7.26 11.30 8.32
C TYR A 34 6.37 11.31 9.57
N LEU A 35 6.33 10.21 10.32
CA LEU A 35 5.56 10.13 11.58
C LEU A 35 6.11 11.09 12.65
N LYS A 36 7.44 11.21 12.78
CA LYS A 36 8.06 12.17 13.70
C LYS A 36 7.78 13.63 13.33
N LYS A 37 7.68 13.94 12.04
CA LYS A 37 7.37 15.29 11.55
C LYS A 37 5.93 15.69 11.86
N TYR A 38 5.01 14.72 11.89
CA TYR A 38 3.58 14.91 12.12
C TYR A 38 3.15 14.02 13.29
N ASP A 39 3.47 14.47 14.50
CA ASP A 39 3.35 13.73 15.77
C ASP A 39 1.91 13.32 16.14
N PHE A 40 0.91 13.94 15.53
CA PHE A 40 -0.49 13.55 15.63
C PHE A 40 -0.79 12.22 14.94
N PHE A 41 0.06 11.75 14.02
CA PHE A 41 -0.09 10.42 13.44
C PHE A 41 0.52 9.35 14.35
N LYS A 42 -0.28 8.34 14.67
CA LYS A 42 0.08 7.19 15.51
C LYS A 42 0.00 5.86 14.77
N SER A 43 -0.62 5.78 13.60
CA SER A 43 -0.66 4.51 12.88
C SER A 43 -0.30 4.57 11.41
N LEU A 44 0.25 3.47 10.90
CA LEU A 44 0.34 3.20 9.46
C LEU A 44 -0.73 2.17 9.10
N VAL A 45 -1.51 2.44 8.06
CA VAL A 45 -2.61 1.57 7.62
C VAL A 45 -2.33 1.11 6.19
N LEU A 46 -2.42 -0.21 5.94
CA LEU A 46 -2.20 -0.77 4.62
C LEU A 46 -3.10 -1.96 4.34
N GLY A 47 -3.68 -1.98 3.14
CA GLY A 47 -4.38 -3.12 2.57
C GLY A 47 -3.41 -4.25 2.21
N ILE A 48 -3.61 -5.45 2.76
CA ILE A 48 -2.79 -6.63 2.47
C ILE A 48 -3.58 -7.56 1.55
N SER A 49 -3.04 -7.79 0.35
CA SER A 49 -3.63 -8.68 -0.67
C SER A 49 -2.98 -10.06 -0.73
N GLY A 50 -1.83 -10.25 -0.05
CA GLY A 50 -0.98 -11.44 -0.24
C GLY A 50 0.03 -11.28 -1.38
N GLY A 51 -0.11 -10.24 -2.20
CA GLY A 51 0.85 -9.91 -3.25
C GLY A 51 2.17 -9.37 -2.71
N GLN A 52 3.19 -9.44 -3.56
CA GLN A 52 4.57 -9.06 -3.25
C GLN A 52 4.70 -7.63 -2.72
N ASP A 53 4.02 -6.67 -3.37
CA ASP A 53 4.16 -5.24 -3.03
C ASP A 53 3.52 -4.90 -1.70
N SER A 54 2.29 -5.40 -1.46
CA SER A 54 1.61 -5.21 -0.17
C SER A 54 2.36 -5.86 0.98
N THR A 55 3.01 -7.00 0.73
CA THR A 55 3.78 -7.71 1.75
C THR A 55 5.06 -6.96 2.10
N LEU A 56 5.83 -6.51 1.11
CA LEU A 56 7.04 -5.71 1.34
C LEU A 56 6.72 -4.40 2.05
N ALA A 57 5.76 -3.63 1.53
CA ALA A 57 5.37 -2.35 2.12
C ALA A 57 4.82 -2.54 3.56
N GLY A 58 4.07 -3.61 3.80
CA GLY A 58 3.59 -3.97 5.13
C GLY A 58 4.74 -4.29 6.08
N LYS A 59 5.74 -5.06 5.63
CA LYS A 59 6.90 -5.41 6.47
C LYS A 59 7.72 -4.18 6.85
N LEU A 60 8.01 -3.31 5.88
CA LEU A 60 8.72 -2.05 6.12
C LEU A 60 7.96 -1.12 7.07
N SER A 61 6.63 -1.08 6.95
CA SER A 61 5.76 -0.30 7.85
C SER A 61 5.80 -0.83 9.28
N GLN A 62 5.70 -2.15 9.47
CA GLN A 62 5.82 -2.75 10.81
C GLN A 62 7.21 -2.53 11.41
N MET A 63 8.28 -2.66 10.62
CA MET A 63 9.64 -2.36 11.09
C MET A 63 9.78 -0.91 11.56
N ALA A 64 9.29 0.04 10.76
CA ALA A 64 9.31 1.46 11.11
C ALA A 64 8.56 1.76 12.41
N ILE A 65 7.37 1.17 12.58
CA ILE A 65 6.58 1.32 13.81
C ILE A 65 7.30 0.70 15.01
N SER A 66 7.82 -0.53 14.89
CA SER A 66 8.52 -1.20 15.99
C SER A 66 9.74 -0.41 16.45
N GLU A 67 10.59 0.03 15.52
CA GLU A 67 11.75 0.87 15.83
C GLU A 67 11.33 2.21 16.44
N LEU A 68 10.26 2.84 15.93
CA LEU A 68 9.79 4.12 16.46
C LEU A 68 9.29 3.99 17.90
N ARG A 69 8.61 2.88 18.25
CA ARG A 69 8.24 2.57 19.63
C ARG A 69 9.45 2.40 20.53
N GLU A 70 10.48 1.68 20.07
CA GLU A 70 11.72 1.49 20.83
C GLU A 70 12.47 2.81 21.05
N GLU A 71 12.55 3.66 20.02
CA GLU A 71 13.26 4.94 20.06
C GLU A 71 12.56 5.98 20.94
N THR A 72 11.22 5.98 20.98
CA THR A 72 10.44 7.03 21.64
C THR A 72 9.84 6.60 22.98
N GLY A 73 9.69 5.29 23.20
CA GLY A 73 8.93 4.74 24.33
C GLY A 73 7.41 4.87 24.20
N ASP A 74 6.91 5.50 23.13
CA ASP A 74 5.49 5.71 22.87
C ASP A 74 4.86 4.42 22.33
N LYS A 75 4.00 3.78 23.12
CA LYS A 75 3.34 2.51 22.76
C LYS A 75 2.16 2.69 21.80
N ASP A 76 1.74 3.93 21.53
CA ASP A 76 0.58 4.21 20.68
C ASP A 76 0.91 4.03 19.19
N TYR A 77 2.19 4.01 18.81
CA TYR A 77 2.59 3.73 17.43
C TYR A 77 2.19 2.31 17.02
N GLN A 78 1.38 2.16 15.97
CA GLN A 78 0.86 0.86 15.51
C GLN A 78 0.86 0.73 13.99
N PHE A 79 1.19 -0.46 13.49
CA PHE A 79 0.88 -0.84 12.11
C PHE A 79 -0.41 -1.66 12.06
N ILE A 80 -1.33 -1.26 11.17
CA ILE A 80 -2.64 -1.86 10.99
C ILE A 80 -2.70 -2.47 9.58
N ALA A 81 -2.63 -3.81 9.52
CA ALA A 81 -2.86 -4.58 8.32
C ALA A 81 -4.37 -4.75 8.08
N VAL A 82 -4.85 -4.48 6.86
CA VAL A 82 -6.27 -4.55 6.52
C VAL A 82 -6.50 -5.54 5.39
N ARG A 83 -7.29 -6.58 5.63
CA ARG A 83 -7.79 -7.46 4.57
C ARG A 83 -9.06 -6.86 3.98
N LEU A 84 -9.11 -6.77 2.65
CA LEU A 84 -10.17 -6.06 1.92
C LEU A 84 -10.83 -6.95 0.85
N PRO A 85 -11.43 -8.09 1.25
CA PRO A 85 -12.02 -9.02 0.30
C PRO A 85 -13.32 -8.46 -0.29
N TYR A 86 -13.64 -8.88 -1.50
CA TYR A 86 -14.98 -8.73 -2.06
C TYR A 86 -15.72 -10.06 -1.87
N GLY A 87 -16.47 -10.19 -0.77
CA GLY A 87 -17.17 -11.41 -0.39
C GLY A 87 -16.23 -12.49 0.18
N VAL A 88 -16.43 -13.73 -0.27
CA VAL A 88 -15.53 -14.86 0.02
C VAL A 88 -14.58 -15.03 -1.16
N GLN A 89 -13.27 -15.03 -0.90
CA GLN A 89 -12.26 -15.22 -1.93
C GLN A 89 -11.39 -16.45 -1.63
N ALA A 90 -10.92 -17.11 -2.69
CA ALA A 90 -10.09 -18.31 -2.59
C ALA A 90 -8.63 -18.03 -2.20
N ASP A 91 -8.15 -16.80 -2.40
CA ASP A 91 -6.77 -16.34 -2.14
C ASP A 91 -6.54 -15.85 -0.70
N GLU A 92 -7.46 -16.16 0.23
CA GLU A 92 -7.38 -15.74 1.63
C GLU A 92 -6.14 -16.30 2.34
N SER A 93 -5.62 -17.47 1.90
CA SER A 93 -4.41 -18.08 2.44
C SER A 93 -3.16 -17.21 2.25
N ASP A 94 -3.02 -16.58 1.08
CA ASP A 94 -1.82 -15.80 0.74
C ASP A 94 -1.79 -14.50 1.54
N ALA A 95 -2.95 -13.86 1.68
CA ALA A 95 -3.08 -12.67 2.53
C ALA A 95 -2.79 -12.98 4.01
N LEU A 96 -3.24 -14.15 4.50
CA LEU A 96 -2.95 -14.59 5.88
C LEU A 96 -1.46 -14.92 6.07
N ALA A 97 -0.83 -15.60 5.12
CA ALA A 97 0.61 -15.89 5.15
C ALA A 97 1.44 -14.60 5.14
N ALA A 98 1.06 -13.62 4.34
CA ALA A 98 1.69 -12.30 4.31
C ALA A 98 1.58 -11.59 5.68
N ILE A 99 0.38 -11.59 6.29
CA ILE A 99 0.17 -10.97 7.61
C ILE A 99 1.00 -11.65 8.69
N ASP A 100 1.09 -12.98 8.68
CA ASP A 100 1.91 -13.75 9.61
C ASP A 100 3.41 -13.39 9.47
N TYR A 101 3.91 -13.30 8.24
CA TYR A 101 5.28 -12.86 7.97
C TYR A 101 5.55 -11.40 8.41
N ILE A 102 4.60 -10.51 8.15
CA ILE A 102 4.70 -9.10 8.54
C ILE A 102 4.76 -8.97 10.06
N LYS A 103 3.94 -9.75 10.79
CA LYS A 103 3.68 -9.65 12.23
C LYS A 103 3.07 -8.30 12.59
N ALA A 104 1.97 -7.96 11.91
CA ALA A 104 1.28 -6.70 12.12
C ALA A 104 0.75 -6.56 13.56
N ASP A 105 0.87 -5.37 14.15
CA ASP A 105 0.36 -5.11 15.50
C ASP A 105 -1.15 -5.33 15.61
N ARG A 106 -1.88 -4.92 14.56
CA ARG A 106 -3.32 -5.11 14.44
C ARG A 106 -3.68 -5.59 13.05
N THR A 107 -4.68 -6.46 13.00
CA THR A 107 -5.24 -6.96 11.74
C THR A 107 -6.74 -6.72 11.71
N PHE A 108 -7.22 -6.06 10.67
CA PHE A 108 -8.64 -5.87 10.39
C PHE A 108 -9.06 -6.63 9.14
N ARG A 109 -10.36 -6.91 9.04
CA ARG A 109 -11.00 -7.45 7.84
C ARG A 109 -12.23 -6.58 7.54
N VAL A 110 -12.27 -5.99 6.35
CA VAL A 110 -13.41 -5.20 5.88
C VAL A 110 -13.86 -5.79 4.56
N ASP A 111 -15.02 -6.46 4.57
CA ASP A 111 -15.65 -6.92 3.34
C ASP A 111 -16.20 -5.73 2.57
N ILE A 112 -15.68 -5.52 1.36
CA ILE A 112 -16.09 -4.40 0.51
C ILE A 112 -17.31 -4.74 -0.36
N GLN A 113 -17.76 -6.00 -0.41
CA GLN A 113 -18.83 -6.42 -1.30
C GLN A 113 -20.12 -5.62 -1.12
N PRO A 114 -20.66 -5.43 0.11
CA PRO A 114 -21.91 -4.71 0.28
C PRO A 114 -21.84 -3.27 -0.26
N ALA A 115 -20.72 -2.57 -0.01
CA ALA A 115 -20.54 -1.20 -0.45
C ALA A 115 -20.31 -1.09 -1.97
N VAL A 116 -19.58 -2.04 -2.56
CA VAL A 116 -19.36 -2.09 -4.01
C VAL A 116 -20.67 -2.38 -4.73
N ASP A 117 -21.44 -3.37 -4.28
CA ASP A 117 -22.69 -3.75 -4.95
C ASP A 117 -23.73 -2.63 -4.87
N ALA A 118 -23.85 -1.96 -3.72
CA ALA A 118 -24.71 -0.78 -3.58
C ALA A 118 -24.26 0.38 -4.50
N ALA A 119 -22.95 0.60 -4.65
CA ALA A 119 -22.43 1.63 -5.56
C ALA A 119 -22.72 1.31 -7.03
N VAL A 120 -22.64 0.03 -7.43
CA VAL A 120 -23.01 -0.42 -8.77
C VAL A 120 -24.50 -0.20 -9.02
N GLU A 121 -25.35 -0.65 -8.09
CA GLU A 121 -26.82 -0.48 -8.18
C GLU A 121 -27.22 0.99 -8.33
N ALA A 122 -26.61 1.88 -7.54
CA ALA A 122 -26.88 3.32 -7.61
C ALA A 122 -26.51 3.93 -8.98
N VAL A 123 -25.45 3.44 -9.63
CA VAL A 123 -25.08 3.86 -10.99
C VAL A 123 -26.07 3.31 -12.02
N GLU A 124 -26.40 2.03 -11.92
CA GLU A 124 -27.29 1.34 -12.87
C GLU A 124 -28.74 1.85 -12.80
N ALA A 125 -29.19 2.36 -11.65
CA ALA A 125 -30.47 3.06 -11.51
C ALA A 125 -30.63 4.26 -12.47
N ASN A 126 -29.53 4.78 -13.01
CA ASN A 126 -29.52 5.85 -14.01
C ASN A 126 -29.45 5.33 -15.46
N GLN A 127 -29.78 4.05 -15.70
CA GLN A 127 -29.70 3.40 -17.02
C GLN A 127 -28.28 3.36 -17.59
N VAL A 128 -27.26 3.40 -16.73
CA VAL A 128 -25.85 3.30 -17.08
C VAL A 128 -25.34 1.90 -16.74
N THR A 129 -24.99 1.09 -17.75
CA THR A 129 -24.43 -0.25 -17.52
C THR A 129 -23.02 -0.18 -16.93
N VAL A 130 -22.78 -0.91 -15.85
CA VAL A 130 -21.44 -1.02 -15.25
C VAL A 130 -20.76 -2.29 -15.78
N SER A 131 -19.73 -2.12 -16.61
CA SER A 131 -18.92 -3.27 -17.06
C SER A 131 -18.10 -3.88 -15.95
N ASP A 132 -17.66 -5.14 -16.10
CA ASP A 132 -16.78 -5.81 -15.15
C ASP A 132 -15.47 -5.05 -14.90
N PHE A 133 -14.91 -4.44 -15.95
CA PHE A 133 -13.73 -3.59 -15.84
C PHE A 133 -14.00 -2.39 -14.92
N ASN A 134 -15.15 -1.72 -15.10
CA ASN A 134 -15.54 -0.61 -14.24
C ASN A 134 -15.86 -1.07 -12.81
N LYS A 135 -16.49 -2.23 -12.63
CA LYS A 135 -16.70 -2.84 -11.32
C LYS A 135 -15.38 -3.14 -10.62
N GLY A 136 -14.35 -3.58 -11.36
CA GLY A 136 -12.98 -3.70 -10.88
C GLY A 136 -12.41 -2.39 -10.33
N ASN A 137 -12.62 -1.28 -11.05
CA ASN A 137 -12.23 0.05 -10.58
C ASN A 137 -13.00 0.45 -9.31
N ILE A 138 -14.32 0.23 -9.26
CA ILE A 138 -15.15 0.51 -8.07
C ILE A 138 -14.63 -0.27 -6.86
N LYS A 139 -14.31 -1.56 -7.01
CA LYS A 139 -13.68 -2.37 -5.94
C LYS A 139 -12.40 -1.71 -5.43
N ALA A 140 -11.49 -1.31 -6.32
CA ALA A 140 -10.26 -0.65 -5.92
C ALA A 140 -10.49 0.66 -5.16
N ARG A 141 -11.45 1.49 -5.61
CA ARG A 141 -11.81 2.73 -4.89
C ARG A 141 -12.42 2.45 -3.52
N GLN A 142 -13.25 1.41 -3.42
CA GLN A 142 -13.84 1.03 -2.14
C GLN A 142 -12.79 0.55 -1.13
N ARG A 143 -11.75 -0.16 -1.59
CA ARG A 143 -10.59 -0.52 -0.74
C ARG A 143 -9.84 0.71 -0.23
N MET A 144 -9.70 1.74 -1.05
CA MET A 144 -9.11 3.01 -0.62
C MET A 144 -9.97 3.68 0.45
N ILE A 145 -11.29 3.78 0.22
CA ILE A 145 -12.23 4.37 1.20
C ILE A 145 -12.14 3.67 2.55
N ALA A 146 -12.14 2.33 2.57
CA ALA A 146 -12.03 1.56 3.80
C ALA A 146 -10.73 1.85 4.57
N GLN A 147 -9.59 1.91 3.88
CA GLN A 147 -8.30 2.22 4.52
C GLN A 147 -8.26 3.64 5.08
N TYR A 148 -8.77 4.63 4.35
CA TYR A 148 -8.84 6.01 4.81
C TYR A 148 -9.81 6.19 5.99
N ALA A 149 -10.93 5.46 6.01
CA ALA A 149 -11.85 5.46 7.14
C ALA A 149 -11.20 4.90 8.42
N ILE A 150 -10.44 3.81 8.28
CA ILE A 150 -9.65 3.24 9.38
C ILE A 150 -8.60 4.26 9.84
N ALA A 151 -7.80 4.79 8.92
CA ALA A 151 -6.76 5.77 9.23
C ALA A 151 -7.32 7.01 9.95
N GLY A 152 -8.44 7.58 9.48
CA GLY A 152 -9.08 8.71 10.14
C GLY A 152 -9.55 8.41 11.57
N SER A 153 -9.87 7.15 11.88
CA SER A 153 -10.33 6.71 13.20
C SER A 153 -9.20 6.26 14.14
N THR A 154 -7.98 6.07 13.60
CA THR A 154 -6.83 5.57 14.35
C THR A 154 -5.65 6.55 14.35
N ASN A 155 -5.89 7.81 14.02
CA ASN A 155 -4.84 8.83 13.84
C ASN A 155 -3.76 8.33 12.87
N GLY A 156 -4.18 7.76 11.76
CA GLY A 156 -3.34 7.01 10.85
C GLY A 156 -3.04 7.70 9.54
N VAL A 157 -2.01 7.17 8.86
CA VAL A 157 -1.70 7.48 7.47
C VAL A 157 -1.82 6.21 6.64
N VAL A 158 -2.43 6.33 5.46
CA VAL A 158 -2.53 5.22 4.51
C VAL A 158 -1.22 5.08 3.73
N VAL A 159 -0.65 3.89 3.75
CA VAL A 159 0.54 3.54 2.97
C VAL A 159 0.11 3.07 1.57
N GLY A 160 0.84 3.49 0.54
CA GLY A 160 0.64 3.03 -0.83
C GLY A 160 1.70 2.03 -1.28
N THR A 161 1.36 1.16 -2.23
CA THR A 161 2.25 0.13 -2.79
C THR A 161 2.82 0.48 -4.16
N ASP A 162 2.47 1.64 -4.71
CA ASP A 162 2.90 2.07 -6.05
C ASP A 162 4.44 2.12 -6.17
N HIS A 163 4.95 1.61 -7.30
CA HIS A 163 6.38 1.57 -7.60
C HIS A 163 6.64 1.84 -9.09
N ALA A 164 7.92 1.99 -9.46
CA ALA A 164 8.30 2.51 -10.79
C ALA A 164 7.80 1.66 -11.98
N ALA A 165 7.61 0.35 -11.79
CA ALA A 165 7.08 -0.52 -12.84
C ALA A 165 5.55 -0.37 -13.03
N GLU A 166 4.80 -0.08 -11.97
CA GLU A 166 3.38 0.31 -12.08
C GLU A 166 3.26 1.72 -12.68
N ALA A 167 4.10 2.65 -12.24
CA ALA A 167 4.07 4.03 -12.70
C ALA A 167 4.36 4.18 -14.21
N VAL A 168 5.29 3.40 -14.78
CA VAL A 168 5.61 3.46 -16.21
C VAL A 168 4.51 2.84 -17.09
N THR A 169 3.75 1.89 -16.56
CA THR A 169 2.67 1.20 -17.28
C THR A 169 1.31 1.87 -17.07
N GLY A 170 1.19 2.74 -16.07
CA GLY A 170 -0.10 3.25 -15.63
C GLY A 170 -0.97 2.16 -15.01
N PHE A 171 -0.37 1.06 -14.51
CA PHE A 171 -1.08 -0.07 -13.93
C PHE A 171 -1.53 0.23 -12.49
N THR A 172 -2.20 1.36 -12.30
CA THR A 172 -3.00 1.66 -11.13
C THR A 172 -4.40 2.02 -11.63
N PRO A 173 -5.48 1.55 -10.97
CA PRO A 173 -6.83 1.91 -11.41
C PRO A 173 -6.91 3.44 -11.40
N ASN A 174 -7.24 4.07 -12.54
CA ASN A 174 -7.23 5.54 -12.76
C ASN A 174 -7.77 6.31 -11.55
N LEU A 175 -6.88 6.57 -10.61
CA LEU A 175 -7.15 7.17 -9.33
C LEU A 175 -6.20 8.34 -9.28
N VAL A 176 -6.78 9.54 -9.32
CA VAL A 176 -6.14 10.73 -8.76
C VAL A 176 -6.13 10.56 -7.24
N THR A 177 -5.45 9.52 -6.74
CA THR A 177 -5.15 9.40 -5.32
C THR A 177 -4.05 10.40 -5.02
N ALA A 178 -4.30 11.24 -4.02
CA ALA A 178 -3.30 12.08 -3.38
C ALA A 178 -1.97 11.30 -3.31
N GLN A 179 -0.90 11.94 -3.80
CA GLN A 179 0.43 11.34 -3.95
C GLN A 179 0.73 10.44 -2.75
N PRO A 180 0.79 9.11 -2.91
CA PRO A 180 1.14 8.27 -1.80
C PRO A 180 2.55 8.66 -1.38
N ILE A 181 2.85 8.44 -0.10
CA ILE A 181 4.20 8.48 0.47
C ILE A 181 5.21 7.68 -0.40
N SER A 182 4.72 6.80 -1.29
CA SER A 182 5.43 6.05 -2.34
C SER A 182 6.22 6.86 -3.38
N ARG A 183 5.95 8.15 -3.65
CA ARG A 183 6.74 8.89 -4.68
C ARG A 183 8.24 9.04 -4.34
N ARG A 184 8.66 8.67 -3.12
CA ARG A 184 10.09 8.48 -2.75
C ARG A 184 10.52 7.02 -2.53
N PHE A 185 9.60 6.06 -2.60
CA PHE A 185 9.92 4.66 -2.88
C PHE A 185 10.31 4.46 -4.38
N GLY A 186 10.25 5.55 -5.17
CA GLY A 186 10.60 5.63 -6.59
C GLY A 186 12.01 5.16 -6.90
N GLY A 187 12.12 3.86 -7.17
CA GLY A 187 13.32 3.26 -7.75
C GLY A 187 13.28 1.73 -7.88
N TRP A 188 12.28 1.06 -7.31
CA TRP A 188 12.18 -0.41 -7.34
C TRP A 188 11.42 -0.90 -8.58
N ILE A 189 12.08 -1.78 -9.33
CA ILE A 189 11.51 -2.62 -10.40
C ILE A 189 11.01 -3.92 -9.72
N SER A 190 9.98 -4.58 -10.26
CA SER A 190 9.39 -5.81 -9.70
C SER A 190 10.41 -6.87 -9.23
N ASP A 191 11.46 -7.14 -10.02
CA ASP A 191 12.54 -8.08 -9.67
C ASP A 191 13.40 -7.67 -8.47
N ARG A 192 13.33 -6.40 -8.06
CA ARG A 192 14.08 -5.89 -6.92
C ARG A 192 13.24 -5.96 -5.66
N VAL A 193 11.93 -5.79 -5.79
CA VAL A 193 11.00 -6.04 -4.69
C VAL A 193 11.14 -7.50 -4.24
N SER A 194 11.56 -8.45 -5.09
CA SER A 194 11.80 -9.86 -4.73
C SER A 194 13.18 -10.13 -4.12
N SER A 195 14.20 -9.30 -4.41
CA SER A 195 15.56 -9.47 -3.86
C SER A 195 15.69 -9.00 -2.39
N SER A 196 14.80 -8.15 -1.90
CA SER A 196 14.73 -7.74 -0.49
C SER A 196 14.27 -8.83 0.47
N TRP A 197 13.68 -9.93 -0.03
CA TRP A 197 13.14 -11.01 0.81
C TRP A 197 14.20 -11.91 1.45
N LYS A 198 15.48 -11.75 1.06
CA LYS A 198 16.60 -12.54 1.60
C LYS A 198 17.21 -11.97 2.89
N TYR A 199 16.66 -10.87 3.41
CA TYR A 199 17.16 -10.14 4.59
C TYR A 199 16.00 -9.80 5.54
#